data_AF-A0A3E4UWY9-F1
#
_entry.id   AF-A0A3E4UWY9-F1
#
_cell.length_a   1.000
_cell.length_b   1.000
_cell.length_c   1.000
_cell.angle_alpha   90.00
_cell.angle_beta   90.00
_cell.angle_gamma   90.00
#
_symmetry.space_group_name_H-M   'P 1'
#
loop_
_entity.id
_entity.type
_entity.pdbx_description
1 polymer ?
#
loop_
_entity_poly.entity_id
_entity_poly.type
_entity_poly.pdbx_seq_one_letter_code
_entity_poly.pdbx_strand_id
1 'polypeptide(L)'
;MLRGYNCTEVIKNEKGVNEARNKTKTGGNEGMKKERKKVLLVWVMTLAMLFGVLQPAVGMNEVRAEEGTVSEQNEVGVKYEALPKEPMKTSATASSYQDSAQWGDGNASLAFDGDVNKGWHSQYDSKTGPHWIQWSLGGVHNIGRIAYQVKGTGANGRFKEIKVEVKNGEADWQTVKEETLADVGQGGSCNIDFDAVEATDVKITIKSSYNTYESGVLASAGELEVYKVVQEVPQGTVNAKINGVEVGGESLSDVITKSGVTDEITSIEFVSGTVTSEDLALLKAKEKGIFKTIETFKLNLSDTLKFVDKNGKNSKVLPNSAFYNFWALHTVELGGFEEIGSQAFENTSSLVSVSIPNAVKIQNRAFYNGKKIKELNLDHVKEIETEAFYQCNALTALNVPKVLKIGEKAFYGSKNLKELQLPATLETLGDSAFAVEQKNRRKLNVTSERVTPPVVTPGKNNPFAYAVNSTLTVPAEAREAYVNAERWGDPKNYKWCSLQLEKDMTATDTYYITYHWEDQDNLAGVRPNSVAPTLIDESSASYGADTQYRNVTIQPGPVGQDYQYEFTKVPRYNKRGEPANGS
;
A
#
# COMPACT_ATOMS: atom_id res chain seq x y z
N MET A 1 17.16 61.34 12.85
CA MET A 1 17.64 62.24 13.93
C MET A 1 16.67 63.40 13.97
N LEU A 2 15.95 63.77 15.03
CA LEU A 2 15.95 63.53 16.48
C LEU A 2 14.46 63.56 16.94
N ARG A 3 13.96 62.95 18.03
CA ARG A 3 14.37 61.88 18.98
C ARG A 3 13.15 61.69 19.91
N GLY A 4 12.63 60.47 20.05
CA GLY A 4 12.69 59.67 21.29
C GLY A 4 11.28 59.47 21.88
N TYR A 5 10.82 58.31 22.36
CA TYR A 5 11.51 57.18 22.98
C TYR A 5 10.70 55.86 22.88
N ASN A 6 11.47 54.76 22.84
CA ASN A 6 11.24 53.40 23.36
C ASN A 6 10.34 52.37 22.64
N CYS A 7 11.04 51.34 22.11
CA CYS A 7 10.65 49.93 22.03
C CYS A 7 10.09 49.41 23.38
N THR A 8 9.31 48.32 23.45
CA THR A 8 9.79 46.91 23.37
C THR A 8 8.63 45.92 23.21
N GLU A 9 8.84 44.94 22.32
CA GLU A 9 8.52 43.50 22.36
C GLU A 9 7.26 42.91 23.07
N VAL A 10 6.57 42.05 22.26
CA VAL A 10 6.27 40.60 22.50
C VAL A 10 4.88 40.16 23.03
N ILE A 11 4.16 39.49 22.11
CA ILE A 11 3.35 38.24 22.21
C ILE A 11 2.12 38.25 23.15
N LYS A 12 0.90 37.99 22.62
CA LYS A 12 0.22 36.66 22.64
C LYS A 12 -1.20 36.64 22.05
N ASN A 13 -1.47 35.53 21.36
CA ASN A 13 -2.78 34.87 21.26
C ASN A 13 -3.39 34.61 22.65
N GLU A 14 -4.72 34.69 22.79
CA GLU A 14 -5.61 33.70 23.44
C GLU A 14 -7.03 34.29 23.57
N LYS A 15 -8.02 33.72 22.88
CA LYS A 15 -8.98 32.73 23.40
C LYS A 15 -9.59 33.13 24.76
N GLY A 16 -10.85 33.54 24.69
CA GLY A 16 -11.71 33.77 25.84
C GLY A 16 -12.04 32.50 26.61
N VAL A 17 -12.03 32.65 27.93
CA VAL A 17 -12.69 31.79 28.90
C VAL A 17 -14.08 32.36 29.15
N ASN A 18 -15.10 31.50 29.29
CA ASN A 18 -16.26 31.81 30.12
C ASN A 18 -16.41 30.73 31.19
N GLU A 19 -16.70 31.23 32.39
CA GLU A 19 -16.68 30.58 33.69
C GLU A 19 -17.81 29.56 33.88
N ALA A 20 -17.58 28.56 34.75
CA ALA A 20 -18.34 28.41 36.00
C ALA A 20 -17.78 27.28 36.90
N ARG A 21 -17.36 27.70 38.12
CA ARG A 21 -17.47 27.08 39.47
C ARG A 21 -17.95 25.61 39.55
N ASN A 22 -17.41 24.73 40.42
CA ASN A 22 -17.06 24.96 41.83
C ASN A 22 -16.31 23.72 42.40
N LYS A 23 -15.31 23.98 43.27
CA LYS A 23 -14.97 23.36 44.59
C LYS A 23 -15.14 21.83 44.76
N THR A 24 -14.21 21.06 45.34
CA THR A 24 -13.28 21.34 46.46
C THR A 24 -12.32 20.15 46.65
N LYS A 25 -11.08 20.45 47.10
CA LYS A 25 -10.25 19.80 48.17
C LYS A 25 -10.35 18.26 48.34
N THR A 26 -9.29 17.47 48.52
CA THR A 26 -7.94 17.68 49.06
C THR A 26 -7.15 16.40 48.77
N GLY A 27 -5.85 16.52 48.52
CA GLY A 27 -4.96 15.38 48.25
C GLY A 27 -4.37 14.70 49.49
N GLY A 28 -3.58 13.67 49.19
CA GLY A 28 -2.60 13.03 50.08
C GLY A 28 -3.14 11.77 50.78
N ASN A 29 -2.38 10.69 50.95
CA ASN A 29 -1.08 10.27 50.43
C ASN A 29 -0.97 8.76 50.74
N GLU A 30 -0.02 8.09 50.09
CA GLU A 30 0.61 6.83 50.54
C GLU A 30 -0.15 5.49 50.54
N GLY A 31 0.59 4.43 50.13
CA GLY A 31 0.64 3.20 50.93
C GLY A 31 0.30 1.87 50.27
N MET A 32 1.33 1.21 49.73
CA MET A 32 1.66 -0.23 49.87
C MET A 32 0.66 -1.36 49.55
N LYS A 33 1.15 -2.27 48.68
CA LYS A 33 1.22 -3.75 48.78
C LYS A 33 0.03 -4.52 49.40
N LYS A 34 -0.52 -5.51 48.66
CA LYS A 34 -0.27 -6.96 48.86
C LYS A 34 -1.22 -7.89 48.07
N GLU A 35 -0.59 -8.94 47.53
CA GLU A 35 -0.95 -10.37 47.49
C GLU A 35 -2.26 -10.90 46.89
N ARG A 36 -2.05 -11.70 45.81
CA ARG A 36 -2.42 -13.11 45.63
C ARG A 36 -3.80 -13.59 46.11
N LYS A 37 -4.53 -14.23 45.19
CA LYS A 37 -5.12 -15.56 45.43
C LYS A 37 -5.23 -16.37 44.14
N LYS A 38 -4.61 -17.55 44.17
CA LYS A 38 -4.80 -18.68 43.24
C LYS A 38 -6.15 -19.34 43.55
N VAL A 39 -6.84 -19.84 42.53
CA VAL A 39 -7.66 -21.04 42.66
C VAL A 39 -7.33 -21.96 41.48
N LEU A 40 -7.00 -23.20 41.85
CA LEU A 40 -6.66 -24.34 41.04
C LEU A 40 -7.93 -25.21 40.96
N LEU A 41 -8.27 -25.80 39.81
CA LEU A 41 -8.96 -27.09 39.80
C LEU A 41 -8.66 -27.87 38.51
N VAL A 42 -8.30 -29.13 38.72
CA VAL A 42 -7.99 -30.19 37.76
C VAL A 42 -9.20 -31.15 37.69
N TRP A 43 -9.14 -32.13 36.76
CA TRP A 43 -9.92 -33.37 36.57
C TRP A 43 -10.76 -33.33 35.27
N VAL A 44 -10.52 -34.08 34.18
CA VAL A 44 -10.21 -35.51 33.86
C VAL A 44 -11.45 -36.26 33.33
N MET A 45 -11.32 -36.69 32.06
CA MET A 45 -11.87 -37.88 31.36
C MET A 45 -13.32 -38.00 30.80
N THR A 46 -13.33 -38.38 29.52
CA THR A 46 -14.04 -39.50 28.84
C THR A 46 -15.26 -39.30 27.93
N LEU A 47 -15.16 -40.05 26.83
CA LEU A 47 -15.90 -40.26 25.60
C LEU A 47 -17.25 -40.99 25.78
N ALA A 48 -18.29 -40.61 25.02
CA ALA A 48 -19.37 -41.50 24.59
C ALA A 48 -20.11 -40.95 23.35
N MET A 49 -20.25 -41.79 22.31
CA MET A 49 -21.08 -41.57 21.12
C MET A 49 -22.56 -41.86 21.41
N LEU A 50 -23.48 -41.11 20.79
CA LEU A 50 -24.82 -41.61 20.43
C LEU A 50 -25.50 -40.70 19.38
N PHE A 51 -25.92 -41.32 18.27
CA PHE A 51 -26.78 -40.77 17.22
C PHE A 51 -28.22 -40.57 17.74
N GLY A 52 -28.93 -39.56 17.22
CA GLY A 52 -30.39 -39.43 17.38
C GLY A 52 -30.95 -38.12 16.83
N VAL A 53 -31.67 -38.21 15.71
CA VAL A 53 -32.43 -37.15 15.04
C VAL A 53 -33.63 -36.70 15.87
N LEU A 54 -33.89 -35.38 16.00
CA LEU A 54 -35.20 -34.70 15.97
C LEU A 54 -35.07 -33.21 16.39
N GLN A 55 -35.38 -32.28 15.47
CA GLN A 55 -35.76 -30.88 15.77
C GLN A 55 -37.23 -30.83 16.26
N PRO A 56 -37.83 -29.68 16.71
CA PRO A 56 -37.37 -28.27 16.69
C PRO A 56 -37.64 -27.47 18.00
N ALA A 57 -37.05 -26.26 18.12
CA ALA A 57 -37.75 -25.00 18.48
C ALA A 57 -36.77 -23.86 18.85
N VAL A 58 -36.88 -22.80 18.04
CA VAL A 58 -36.60 -21.37 18.22
C VAL A 58 -36.13 -20.88 19.61
N GLY A 59 -35.03 -20.12 19.63
CA GLY A 59 -34.67 -19.23 20.74
C GLY A 59 -33.32 -18.52 20.55
N MET A 60 -33.39 -17.27 20.05
CA MET A 60 -32.46 -16.13 20.22
C MET A 60 -30.97 -16.41 20.49
N ASN A 61 -30.10 -15.92 19.60
CA ASN A 61 -29.14 -14.84 19.91
C ASN A 61 -28.27 -14.53 18.69
N GLU A 62 -28.11 -13.24 18.40
CA GLU A 62 -27.09 -12.72 17.51
C GLU A 62 -25.71 -13.18 17.98
N VAL A 63 -25.05 -13.99 17.15
CA VAL A 63 -23.62 -14.26 17.27
C VAL A 63 -22.98 -13.85 15.96
N ARG A 64 -22.11 -12.85 16.08
CA ARG A 64 -21.18 -12.38 15.05
C ARG A 64 -20.46 -13.60 14.43
N ALA A 65 -20.67 -13.84 13.14
CA ALA A 65 -20.02 -14.90 12.40
C ALA A 65 -18.51 -14.66 12.35
N GLU A 66 -17.74 -15.54 12.97
CA GLU A 66 -16.37 -15.82 12.54
C GLU A 66 -16.45 -16.76 11.33
N GLU A 67 -15.74 -16.41 10.26
CA GLU A 67 -15.63 -17.19 9.03
C GLU A 67 -15.03 -18.57 9.32
N GLY A 68 -15.89 -19.58 9.41
CA GLY A 68 -15.48 -20.99 9.47
C GLY A 68 -15.28 -21.54 8.06
N THR A 69 -14.06 -22.00 7.76
CA THR A 69 -13.72 -22.74 6.54
C THR A 69 -14.56 -24.03 6.45
N VAL A 70 -15.40 -24.14 5.42
CA VAL A 70 -16.17 -25.36 5.12
C VAL A 70 -15.31 -26.24 4.21
N SER A 71 -14.98 -27.45 4.66
CA SER A 71 -14.29 -28.45 3.83
C SER A 71 -15.31 -29.40 3.19
N GLU A 72 -15.33 -29.49 1.87
CA GLU A 72 -16.14 -30.46 1.13
C GLU A 72 -15.29 -31.61 0.56
N GLN A 73 -15.88 -32.80 0.42
CA GLN A 73 -15.25 -34.00 -0.13
C GLN A 73 -15.98 -34.44 -1.41
N ASN A 74 -15.23 -34.86 -2.43
CA ASN A 74 -15.78 -35.63 -3.56
C ASN A 74 -15.69 -37.15 -3.32
N GLU A 75 -16.37 -37.93 -4.16
CA GLU A 75 -16.40 -39.42 -4.14
C GLU A 75 -15.01 -40.09 -4.17
N VAL A 76 -13.93 -39.33 -4.41
CA VAL A 76 -12.52 -39.78 -4.49
C VAL A 76 -11.69 -39.35 -3.25
N GLY A 77 -12.29 -38.71 -2.23
CA GLY A 77 -11.60 -38.34 -0.99
C GLY A 77 -10.69 -37.11 -1.08
N VAL A 78 -10.73 -36.36 -2.19
CA VAL A 78 -10.02 -35.07 -2.35
C VAL A 78 -10.67 -34.03 -1.44
N LYS A 79 -9.85 -33.35 -0.64
CA LYS A 79 -10.29 -32.27 0.26
C LYS A 79 -10.09 -30.93 -0.42
N TYR A 80 -11.09 -30.06 -0.30
CA TYR A 80 -11.06 -28.71 -0.84
C TYR A 80 -11.14 -27.66 0.26
N GLU A 81 -10.49 -26.51 0.04
CA GLU A 81 -10.58 -25.32 0.87
C GLU A 81 -10.87 -24.11 -0.02
N ALA A 82 -11.92 -23.34 0.30
CA ALA A 82 -12.26 -22.13 -0.45
C ALA A 82 -11.17 -21.06 -0.30
N LEU A 83 -10.82 -20.41 -1.40
CA LEU A 83 -9.88 -19.29 -1.40
C LEU A 83 -10.57 -17.97 -1.03
N PRO A 84 -9.85 -17.00 -0.43
CA PRO A 84 -10.40 -15.69 -0.12
C PRO A 84 -10.94 -14.98 -1.37
N LYS A 85 -12.12 -14.35 -1.26
CA LYS A 85 -12.79 -13.70 -2.40
C LYS A 85 -12.21 -12.32 -2.76
N GLU A 86 -11.65 -11.61 -1.79
CA GLU A 86 -11.18 -10.21 -1.99
C GLU A 86 -10.17 -10.03 -3.14
N PRO A 87 -9.13 -10.88 -3.31
CA PRO A 87 -8.25 -10.78 -4.47
C PRO A 87 -8.97 -10.97 -5.81
N MET A 88 -9.93 -11.90 -5.87
CA MET A 88 -10.69 -12.18 -7.08
C MET A 88 -11.64 -11.02 -7.40
N LYS A 89 -12.37 -10.54 -6.40
CA LYS A 89 -13.26 -9.39 -6.50
C LYS A 89 -12.57 -8.14 -7.02
N THR A 90 -11.36 -7.85 -6.52
CA THR A 90 -10.61 -6.64 -6.89
C THR A 90 -9.91 -6.73 -8.25
N SER A 91 -9.71 -7.94 -8.79
CA SER A 91 -8.99 -8.17 -10.05
C SER A 91 -9.88 -8.66 -11.20
N ALA A 92 -11.14 -9.02 -10.93
CA ALA A 92 -12.05 -9.58 -11.90
C ALA A 92 -12.30 -8.63 -13.09
N THR A 93 -12.13 -9.17 -14.30
CA THR A 93 -12.42 -8.50 -15.58
C THR A 93 -13.17 -9.45 -16.50
N ALA A 94 -13.93 -8.90 -17.44
CA ALA A 94 -14.73 -9.69 -18.38
C ALA A 94 -14.69 -9.10 -19.80
N SER A 95 -15.00 -9.94 -20.79
CA SER A 95 -15.07 -9.57 -22.22
C SER A 95 -16.08 -8.48 -22.54
N SER A 96 -17.09 -8.35 -21.68
CA SER A 96 -18.18 -7.40 -21.78
C SER A 96 -18.68 -7.10 -20.37
N TYR A 97 -19.03 -5.85 -20.11
CA TYR A 97 -19.49 -5.41 -18.79
C TYR A 97 -20.80 -4.61 -18.92
N GLN A 98 -21.58 -4.59 -17.85
CA GLN A 98 -22.79 -3.79 -17.71
C GLN A 98 -22.57 -2.77 -16.59
N ASP A 99 -22.50 -1.48 -16.93
CA ASP A 99 -22.23 -0.39 -15.96
C ASP A 99 -23.44 -0.06 -15.08
N SER A 100 -24.64 -0.41 -15.52
CA SER A 100 -25.88 -0.11 -14.80
C SER A 100 -26.36 -1.31 -14.00
N ALA A 101 -26.73 -1.10 -12.73
CA ALA A 101 -27.36 -2.06 -11.82
C ALA A 101 -28.78 -2.51 -12.24
N GLN A 102 -29.12 -2.38 -13.52
CA GLN A 102 -30.41 -2.74 -14.05
C GLN A 102 -30.62 -4.25 -13.84
N TRP A 103 -31.73 -4.60 -13.18
CA TRP A 103 -32.08 -5.98 -12.83
C TRP A 103 -31.04 -6.75 -12.00
N GLY A 104 -30.18 -6.03 -11.25
CA GLY A 104 -29.12 -6.67 -10.43
C GLY A 104 -27.95 -7.20 -11.24
N ASP A 105 -27.82 -6.83 -12.51
CA ASP A 105 -26.64 -7.11 -13.32
C ASP A 105 -25.53 -6.11 -13.00
N GLY A 106 -24.28 -6.55 -13.09
CA GLY A 106 -23.16 -5.62 -13.04
C GLY A 106 -21.85 -6.21 -13.52
N ASN A 107 -20.77 -5.55 -13.10
CA ASN A 107 -19.43 -5.87 -13.56
C ASN A 107 -18.91 -7.22 -13.01
N ALA A 108 -17.74 -7.65 -13.48
CA ALA A 108 -17.14 -8.93 -13.13
C ALA A 108 -16.88 -9.11 -11.62
N SER A 109 -16.72 -8.03 -10.86
CA SER A 109 -16.48 -8.11 -9.40
C SER A 109 -17.68 -8.64 -8.62
N LEU A 110 -18.91 -8.48 -9.16
CA LEU A 110 -20.12 -8.98 -8.51
C LEU A 110 -20.22 -10.51 -8.52
N ALA A 111 -19.42 -11.20 -9.34
CA ALA A 111 -19.34 -12.66 -9.25
C ALA A 111 -18.64 -13.16 -7.98
N PHE A 112 -18.10 -12.27 -7.14
CA PHE A 112 -17.34 -12.60 -5.94
C PHE A 112 -17.79 -11.79 -4.71
N ASP A 113 -18.99 -11.21 -4.73
CA ASP A 113 -19.48 -10.33 -3.66
C ASP A 113 -20.37 -11.05 -2.62
N GLY A 114 -20.74 -12.30 -2.87
CA GLY A 114 -21.57 -13.13 -2.01
C GLY A 114 -23.08 -12.91 -2.13
N ASP A 115 -23.54 -11.95 -2.94
CA ASP A 115 -24.96 -11.68 -3.19
C ASP A 115 -25.40 -12.35 -4.49
N VAL A 116 -25.86 -13.61 -4.41
CA VAL A 116 -26.30 -14.40 -5.57
C VAL A 116 -27.45 -13.81 -6.40
N ASN A 117 -28.13 -12.77 -5.89
CA ASN A 117 -29.17 -12.07 -6.64
C ASN A 117 -28.61 -10.92 -7.48
N LYS A 118 -27.45 -10.41 -7.08
CA LYS A 118 -26.58 -9.62 -7.92
C LYS A 118 -25.59 -10.57 -8.60
N GLY A 119 -24.92 -10.10 -9.63
CA GLY A 119 -23.97 -10.97 -10.30
C GLY A 119 -23.40 -10.33 -11.54
N TRP A 120 -22.31 -10.91 -12.01
CA TRP A 120 -21.80 -10.56 -13.31
C TRP A 120 -22.79 -11.01 -14.39
N HIS A 121 -23.04 -10.13 -15.36
CA HIS A 121 -23.77 -10.45 -16.57
C HIS A 121 -23.06 -9.79 -17.76
N SER A 122 -22.92 -10.51 -18.87
CA SER A 122 -22.43 -9.95 -20.14
C SER A 122 -23.38 -8.84 -20.61
N GLN A 123 -22.89 -7.87 -21.38
CA GLN A 123 -23.78 -6.79 -21.84
C GLN A 123 -24.95 -7.39 -22.64
N TYR A 124 -26.19 -7.08 -22.22
CA TYR A 124 -27.40 -7.71 -22.76
C TYR A 124 -27.54 -7.59 -24.29
N ASP A 125 -27.17 -6.43 -24.86
CA ASP A 125 -27.24 -6.18 -26.31
C ASP A 125 -26.10 -6.87 -27.09
N SER A 126 -25.01 -7.26 -26.43
CA SER A 126 -23.85 -7.89 -27.05
C SER A 126 -23.96 -9.41 -26.99
N LYS A 127 -24.76 -10.00 -27.87
CA LYS A 127 -25.01 -11.45 -27.92
C LYS A 127 -23.97 -12.22 -28.74
N THR A 128 -22.85 -11.56 -29.08
CA THR A 128 -21.77 -12.12 -29.89
C THR A 128 -20.74 -12.74 -28.96
N GLY A 129 -20.80 -14.07 -28.81
CA GLY A 129 -19.84 -14.85 -28.04
C GLY A 129 -18.57 -15.23 -28.81
N PRO A 130 -17.62 -15.90 -28.15
CA PRO A 130 -17.68 -16.32 -26.75
C PRO A 130 -17.44 -15.17 -25.77
N HIS A 131 -18.12 -15.19 -24.62
CA HIS A 131 -17.82 -14.29 -23.51
C HIS A 131 -16.80 -14.92 -22.58
N TRP A 132 -16.08 -14.10 -21.82
CA TRP A 132 -15.17 -14.60 -20.80
C TRP A 132 -15.18 -13.72 -19.55
N ILE A 133 -14.83 -14.33 -18.43
CA ILE A 133 -14.51 -13.67 -17.16
C ILE A 133 -13.19 -14.24 -16.64
N GLN A 134 -12.31 -13.39 -16.14
CA GLN A 134 -11.00 -13.76 -15.61
C GLN A 134 -10.66 -12.95 -14.35
N TRP A 135 -9.83 -13.51 -13.48
CA TRP A 135 -9.41 -12.88 -12.23
C TRP A 135 -8.07 -13.44 -11.74
N SER A 136 -7.44 -12.73 -10.80
CA SER A 136 -6.28 -13.19 -10.05
C SER A 136 -6.70 -13.86 -8.75
N LEU A 137 -5.97 -14.89 -8.34
CA LEU A 137 -6.17 -15.60 -7.08
C LEU A 137 -5.49 -14.89 -5.88
N GLY A 138 -4.72 -13.82 -6.12
CA GLY A 138 -3.99 -13.10 -5.07
C GLY A 138 -2.70 -13.76 -4.58
N GLY A 139 -2.29 -14.84 -5.24
CA GLY A 139 -1.11 -15.64 -4.93
C GLY A 139 -1.08 -16.91 -5.77
N VAL A 140 -0.04 -17.73 -5.59
CA VAL A 140 0.04 -19.06 -6.22
C VAL A 140 -0.77 -20.03 -5.37
N HIS A 141 -1.77 -20.67 -5.98
CA HIS A 141 -2.63 -21.66 -5.33
C HIS A 141 -2.72 -22.93 -6.16
N ASN A 142 -2.78 -24.08 -5.49
CA ASN A 142 -3.00 -25.36 -6.14
C ASN A 142 -4.51 -25.62 -6.25
N ILE A 143 -5.15 -25.14 -7.32
CA ILE A 143 -6.60 -25.16 -7.50
C ILE A 143 -7.07 -26.42 -8.22
N GLY A 144 -8.29 -26.86 -7.91
CA GLY A 144 -8.89 -28.04 -8.57
C GLY A 144 -10.41 -27.98 -8.71
N ARG A 145 -11.04 -26.90 -8.23
CA ARG A 145 -12.48 -26.71 -8.32
C ARG A 145 -12.85 -25.25 -8.45
N ILE A 146 -13.85 -24.99 -9.28
CA ILE A 146 -14.60 -23.73 -9.29
C ILE A 146 -16.08 -24.08 -9.08
N ALA A 147 -16.68 -23.58 -8.00
CA ALA A 147 -18.13 -23.64 -7.82
C ALA A 147 -18.78 -22.50 -8.61
N TYR A 148 -19.78 -22.85 -9.42
CA TYR A 148 -20.57 -21.93 -10.21
C TYR A 148 -22.00 -21.88 -9.66
N GLN A 149 -22.43 -20.69 -9.21
CA GLN A 149 -23.81 -20.42 -8.85
C GLN A 149 -24.47 -19.57 -9.94
N VAL A 150 -25.56 -20.10 -10.48
CA VAL A 150 -26.44 -19.33 -11.38
C VAL A 150 -27.13 -18.23 -10.57
N LYS A 151 -27.23 -17.04 -11.17
CA LYS A 151 -27.92 -15.89 -10.56
C LYS A 151 -29.33 -16.27 -10.08
N GLY A 152 -29.72 -15.79 -8.90
CA GLY A 152 -31.00 -16.09 -8.27
C GLY A 152 -32.20 -15.44 -8.98
N THR A 153 -31.99 -14.34 -9.70
CA THR A 153 -33.02 -13.61 -10.46
C THR A 153 -32.48 -13.11 -11.80
N GLY A 154 -33.31 -13.06 -12.85
CA GLY A 154 -32.90 -12.53 -14.17
C GLY A 154 -31.74 -13.30 -14.83
N ALA A 155 -31.68 -14.61 -14.64
CA ALA A 155 -30.53 -15.44 -14.99
C ALA A 155 -30.46 -15.85 -16.48
N ASN A 156 -30.38 -14.88 -17.37
CA ASN A 156 -29.99 -15.15 -18.77
C ASN A 156 -28.49 -15.44 -18.86
N GLY A 157 -28.04 -16.18 -19.88
CA GLY A 157 -26.63 -16.47 -20.04
C GLY A 157 -26.07 -17.53 -19.07
N ARG A 158 -26.89 -18.49 -18.64
CA ARG A 158 -26.42 -19.63 -17.82
C ARG A 158 -25.40 -20.45 -18.59
N PHE A 159 -24.26 -20.76 -17.97
CA PHE A 159 -23.14 -21.40 -18.66
C PHE A 159 -23.54 -22.79 -19.19
N LYS A 160 -23.16 -23.10 -20.44
CA LYS A 160 -23.36 -24.42 -21.06
C LYS A 160 -22.03 -25.02 -21.47
N GLU A 161 -21.49 -24.66 -22.63
CA GLU A 161 -20.17 -25.12 -23.06
C GLU A 161 -19.12 -24.14 -22.56
N ILE A 162 -18.23 -24.61 -21.69
CA ILE A 162 -17.19 -23.78 -21.08
C ILE A 162 -15.80 -24.28 -21.40
N LYS A 163 -14.83 -23.36 -21.30
CA LYS A 163 -13.40 -23.66 -21.25
C LYS A 163 -12.80 -22.93 -20.07
N VAL A 164 -12.17 -23.66 -19.16
CA VAL A 164 -11.40 -23.12 -18.03
C VAL A 164 -9.93 -23.12 -18.41
N GLU A 165 -9.34 -21.93 -18.30
CA GLU A 165 -7.92 -21.68 -18.52
C GLU A 165 -7.31 -21.12 -17.23
N VAL A 166 -6.06 -21.46 -16.97
CA VAL A 166 -5.28 -20.90 -15.87
C VAL A 166 -3.92 -20.42 -16.38
N LYS A 167 -3.22 -19.60 -15.62
CA LYS A 167 -1.79 -19.33 -15.83
C LYS A 167 -1.09 -19.19 -14.48
N ASN A 168 0.22 -19.38 -14.47
CA ASN A 168 1.06 -19.19 -13.29
C ASN A 168 2.11 -18.11 -13.59
N GLY A 169 1.95 -16.94 -13.00
CA GLY A 169 2.79 -15.77 -13.25
C GLY A 169 2.68 -15.24 -14.68
N GLU A 170 3.82 -15.16 -15.37
CA GLU A 170 3.93 -14.66 -16.75
C GLU A 170 3.77 -15.77 -17.80
N ALA A 171 3.47 -17.00 -17.41
CA ALA A 171 3.24 -18.10 -18.34
C ALA A 171 2.01 -17.86 -19.23
N ASP A 172 2.00 -18.52 -20.39
CA ASP A 172 0.83 -18.56 -21.28
C ASP A 172 -0.35 -19.27 -20.60
N TRP A 173 -1.57 -18.89 -21.01
CA TRP A 173 -2.80 -19.54 -20.56
C TRP A 173 -2.82 -21.01 -20.98
N GLN A 174 -3.00 -21.91 -20.03
CA GLN A 174 -3.17 -23.34 -20.23
C GLN A 174 -4.63 -23.74 -20.01
N THR A 175 -5.20 -24.54 -20.91
CA THR A 175 -6.55 -25.09 -20.74
C THR A 175 -6.50 -26.27 -19.77
N VAL A 176 -7.27 -26.20 -18.69
CA VAL A 176 -7.35 -27.25 -17.66
C VAL A 176 -8.67 -28.03 -17.72
N LYS A 177 -9.70 -27.45 -18.36
CA LYS A 177 -10.99 -28.10 -18.53
C LYS A 177 -11.74 -27.56 -19.74
N GLU A 178 -12.36 -28.45 -20.51
CA GLU A 178 -13.50 -28.11 -21.37
C GLU A 178 -14.64 -29.07 -21.04
N GLU A 179 -15.84 -28.54 -20.84
CA GLU A 179 -17.00 -29.38 -20.56
C GLU A 179 -18.33 -28.71 -20.92
N THR A 180 -19.37 -29.54 -21.03
CA THR A 180 -20.76 -29.08 -21.11
C THR A 180 -21.41 -29.22 -19.75
N LEU A 181 -21.77 -28.10 -19.14
CA LEU A 181 -22.48 -28.07 -17.87
C LEU A 181 -23.94 -28.47 -18.06
N ALA A 182 -24.48 -29.15 -17.05
CA ALA A 182 -25.92 -29.38 -16.94
C ALA A 182 -26.64 -28.05 -16.61
N ASP A 183 -27.85 -27.86 -17.14
CA ASP A 183 -28.68 -26.72 -16.75
C ASP A 183 -29.25 -26.97 -15.35
N VAL A 184 -28.63 -26.35 -14.35
CA VAL A 184 -29.06 -26.42 -12.95
C VAL A 184 -30.22 -25.47 -12.62
N GLY A 185 -30.73 -24.75 -13.61
CA GLY A 185 -31.82 -23.81 -13.46
C GLY A 185 -31.41 -22.53 -12.73
N GLN A 186 -32.37 -21.63 -12.58
CA GLN A 186 -32.17 -20.34 -11.91
C GLN A 186 -31.90 -20.54 -10.42
N GLY A 187 -30.86 -19.88 -9.90
CA GLY A 187 -30.42 -20.04 -8.51
C GLY A 187 -29.75 -21.39 -8.19
N GLY A 188 -29.65 -22.31 -9.15
CA GLY A 188 -28.95 -23.58 -8.96
C GLY A 188 -27.42 -23.41 -9.01
N SER A 189 -26.71 -24.47 -8.64
CA SER A 189 -25.24 -24.49 -8.66
C SER A 189 -24.67 -25.83 -9.10
N CYS A 190 -23.44 -25.78 -9.61
CA CYS A 190 -22.63 -26.95 -9.92
C CYS A 190 -21.14 -26.68 -9.69
N ASN A 191 -20.37 -27.76 -9.53
CA ASN A 191 -18.91 -27.68 -9.44
C ASN A 191 -18.28 -27.98 -10.80
N ILE A 192 -17.25 -27.22 -11.14
CA ILE A 192 -16.34 -27.43 -12.25
C ILE A 192 -15.05 -28.00 -11.66
N ASP A 193 -14.94 -29.32 -11.64
CA ASP A 193 -13.80 -30.04 -11.07
C ASP A 193 -12.76 -30.40 -12.16
N PHE A 194 -11.49 -30.22 -11.85
CA PHE A 194 -10.34 -30.54 -12.71
C PHE A 194 -9.12 -30.96 -11.89
N ASP A 195 -8.11 -31.53 -12.56
CA ASP A 195 -6.89 -31.97 -11.89
C ASP A 195 -6.18 -30.79 -11.20
N ALA A 196 -5.63 -31.04 -10.01
CA ALA A 196 -4.96 -30.02 -9.21
C ALA A 196 -3.81 -29.36 -10.00
N VAL A 197 -3.83 -28.03 -10.08
CA VAL A 197 -2.88 -27.25 -10.86
C VAL A 197 -2.47 -25.97 -10.12
N GLU A 198 -1.18 -25.65 -10.11
CA GLU A 198 -0.69 -24.38 -9.60
C GLU A 198 -1.04 -23.24 -10.56
N ALA A 199 -1.74 -22.23 -10.05
CA ALA A 199 -2.19 -21.07 -10.81
C ALA A 199 -2.08 -19.79 -9.97
N THR A 200 -1.91 -18.67 -10.67
CA THR A 200 -2.06 -17.31 -10.12
C THR A 200 -3.32 -16.63 -10.64
N ASP A 201 -3.81 -17.06 -11.81
CA ASP A 201 -4.96 -16.45 -12.48
C ASP A 201 -5.81 -17.52 -13.15
N VAL A 202 -7.11 -17.24 -13.24
CA VAL A 202 -8.14 -18.12 -13.81
C VAL A 202 -8.96 -17.34 -14.83
N LYS A 203 -9.36 -18.01 -15.91
CA LYS A 203 -10.28 -17.51 -16.93
C LYS A 203 -11.29 -18.58 -17.29
N ILE A 204 -12.56 -18.22 -17.30
CA ILE A 204 -13.64 -19.05 -17.84
C ILE A 204 -14.11 -18.39 -19.13
N THR A 205 -14.06 -19.15 -20.23
CA THR A 205 -14.63 -18.78 -21.52
C THR A 205 -15.93 -19.54 -21.73
N ILE A 206 -17.02 -18.82 -21.97
CA ILE A 206 -18.37 -19.35 -22.21
C ILE A 206 -18.58 -19.41 -23.73
N LYS A 207 -18.55 -20.62 -24.30
CA LYS A 207 -18.75 -20.89 -25.72
C LYS A 207 -20.23 -20.89 -26.11
N SER A 208 -21.11 -21.36 -25.22
CA SER A 208 -22.56 -21.31 -25.38
C SER A 208 -23.29 -21.25 -24.03
N SER A 209 -24.58 -20.90 -24.05
CA SER A 209 -25.39 -20.72 -22.84
C SER A 209 -26.80 -21.30 -22.96
N TYR A 210 -27.40 -21.68 -21.82
CA TYR A 210 -28.83 -21.98 -21.72
C TYR A 210 -29.60 -20.67 -21.55
N ASN A 211 -29.97 -20.05 -22.67
CA ASN A 211 -30.84 -18.88 -22.68
C ASN A 211 -32.31 -19.32 -22.66
N THR A 212 -33.16 -18.55 -21.98
CA THR A 212 -34.57 -18.92 -21.84
C THR A 212 -35.40 -18.58 -23.08
N TYR A 213 -35.07 -17.52 -23.83
CA TYR A 213 -35.91 -17.03 -24.95
C TYR A 213 -35.14 -16.42 -26.14
N GLU A 214 -33.80 -16.49 -26.17
CA GLU A 214 -32.98 -15.62 -27.02
C GLU A 214 -31.93 -16.37 -27.84
N SER A 215 -31.71 -15.88 -29.07
CA SER A 215 -30.60 -16.31 -29.93
C SER A 215 -29.31 -15.56 -29.57
N GLY A 216 -28.17 -16.27 -29.63
CA GLY A 216 -26.85 -15.74 -29.30
C GLY A 216 -26.28 -16.30 -28.00
N VAL A 217 -25.10 -15.81 -27.59
CA VAL A 217 -24.43 -16.23 -26.36
C VAL A 217 -24.54 -15.10 -25.35
N LEU A 218 -25.03 -15.40 -24.15
CA LEU A 218 -24.95 -14.53 -22.99
C LEU A 218 -24.18 -15.28 -21.90
N ALA A 219 -23.59 -14.56 -20.95
CA ALA A 219 -22.89 -15.17 -19.82
C ALA A 219 -23.27 -14.44 -18.53
N SER A 220 -23.67 -15.20 -17.51
CA SER A 220 -23.86 -14.66 -16.17
C SER A 220 -23.44 -15.62 -15.07
N ALA A 221 -23.00 -15.04 -13.96
CA ALA A 221 -22.72 -15.75 -12.72
C ALA A 221 -23.26 -14.95 -11.55
N GLY A 222 -24.06 -15.59 -10.70
CA GLY A 222 -24.45 -15.01 -9.42
C GLY A 222 -23.26 -15.01 -8.47
N GLU A 223 -22.59 -16.16 -8.35
CA GLU A 223 -21.38 -16.30 -7.55
C GLU A 223 -20.43 -17.31 -8.22
N LEU A 224 -19.13 -17.03 -8.11
CA LEU A 224 -18.04 -17.92 -8.43
C LEU A 224 -17.18 -18.10 -7.18
N GLU A 225 -16.83 -19.33 -6.85
CA GLU A 225 -15.94 -19.62 -5.73
C GLU A 225 -14.86 -20.60 -6.16
N VAL A 226 -13.60 -20.26 -5.89
CA VAL A 226 -12.45 -21.09 -6.28
C VAL A 226 -11.94 -21.83 -5.06
N TYR A 227 -11.68 -23.13 -5.25
CA TYR A 227 -11.22 -24.02 -4.21
C TYR A 227 -9.83 -24.55 -4.55
N LYS A 228 -8.94 -24.47 -3.57
CA LYS A 228 -7.67 -25.17 -3.60
C LYS A 228 -7.82 -26.61 -3.14
N VAL A 229 -6.99 -27.48 -3.71
CA VAL A 229 -6.84 -28.86 -3.26
C VAL A 229 -5.96 -28.85 -2.03
N VAL A 230 -6.48 -29.38 -0.93
CA VAL A 230 -5.72 -29.55 0.31
C VAL A 230 -4.84 -30.79 0.14
N GLN A 231 -3.60 -30.57 -0.28
CA GLN A 231 -2.55 -31.58 -0.25
C GLN A 231 -1.77 -31.49 1.07
N GLU A 232 -1.57 -32.63 1.73
CA GLU A 232 -0.63 -32.69 2.84
C GLU A 232 0.79 -32.56 2.29
N VAL A 233 1.44 -31.43 2.54
CA VAL A 233 2.88 -31.28 2.30
C VAL A 233 3.59 -32.23 3.24
N PRO A 234 4.29 -33.28 2.74
CA PRO A 234 4.95 -34.24 3.63
C PRO A 234 5.96 -33.50 4.50
N GLN A 235 5.79 -33.60 5.83
CA GLN A 235 6.73 -33.02 6.77
C GLN A 235 8.13 -33.61 6.54
N GLY A 236 9.14 -32.75 6.52
CA GLY A 236 10.54 -33.17 6.40
C GLY A 236 10.97 -33.58 4.99
N THR A 237 10.34 -33.05 3.94
CA THR A 237 10.84 -33.16 2.57
C THR A 237 10.93 -31.79 1.90
N VAL A 238 11.94 -31.62 1.05
CA VAL A 238 12.21 -30.44 0.23
C VAL A 238 12.55 -30.92 -1.17
N ASN A 239 11.87 -30.39 -2.17
CA ASN A 239 12.24 -30.55 -3.57
C ASN A 239 12.76 -29.20 -4.10
N ALA A 240 13.95 -29.21 -4.68
CA ALA A 240 14.54 -28.01 -5.24
C ALA A 240 15.44 -28.33 -6.44
N LYS A 241 15.61 -27.34 -7.31
CA LYS A 241 16.55 -27.35 -8.42
C LYS A 241 17.87 -26.73 -7.96
N ILE A 242 18.94 -27.52 -8.01
CA ILE A 242 20.31 -27.06 -7.77
C ILE A 242 21.00 -26.99 -9.13
N ASN A 243 21.38 -25.79 -9.58
CA ASN A 243 21.88 -25.55 -10.95
C ASN A 243 20.98 -26.15 -12.04
N GLY A 244 19.66 -26.14 -11.83
CA GLY A 244 18.66 -26.72 -12.74
C GLY A 244 18.38 -28.21 -12.55
N VAL A 245 19.17 -28.94 -11.72
CA VAL A 245 18.91 -30.34 -11.40
C VAL A 245 17.88 -30.44 -10.29
N GLU A 246 16.65 -30.86 -10.63
CA GLU A 246 15.56 -31.06 -9.68
C GLU A 246 15.74 -32.36 -8.89
N VAL A 247 15.75 -32.25 -7.56
CA VAL A 247 15.88 -33.42 -6.68
C VAL A 247 15.22 -33.17 -5.32
N GLY A 248 14.60 -34.23 -4.79
CA GLY A 248 14.00 -34.25 -3.46
C GLY A 248 14.95 -34.78 -2.38
N GLY A 249 14.86 -34.21 -1.18
CA GLY A 249 15.60 -34.64 0.00
C GLY A 249 14.93 -34.24 1.31
N GLU A 250 15.50 -34.66 2.44
CA GLU A 250 14.98 -34.35 3.77
C GLU A 250 15.30 -32.91 4.23
N SER A 251 16.26 -32.26 3.58
CA SER A 251 16.72 -30.89 3.83
C SER A 251 17.41 -30.33 2.58
N LEU A 252 17.70 -29.03 2.55
CA LEU A 252 18.52 -28.43 1.49
C LEU A 252 19.92 -29.09 1.41
N SER A 253 20.50 -29.49 2.55
CA SER A 253 21.80 -30.20 2.55
C SER A 253 21.72 -31.54 1.83
N ASP A 254 20.63 -32.28 2.04
CA ASP A 254 20.39 -33.58 1.40
C ASP A 254 20.12 -33.40 -0.09
N VAL A 255 19.27 -32.43 -0.46
CA VAL A 255 19.03 -32.02 -1.85
C VAL A 255 20.34 -31.69 -2.57
N ILE A 256 21.19 -30.84 -1.99
CA ILE A 256 22.50 -30.50 -2.57
C ILE A 256 23.35 -31.75 -2.78
N THR A 257 23.40 -32.64 -1.80
CA THR A 257 24.19 -33.88 -1.89
C THR A 257 23.66 -34.79 -3.01
N LYS A 258 22.35 -34.98 -3.09
CA LYS A 258 21.69 -35.81 -4.09
C LYS A 258 21.72 -35.23 -5.50
N SER A 259 21.83 -33.90 -5.63
CA SER A 259 21.96 -33.23 -6.93
C SER A 259 23.23 -33.60 -7.70
N GLY A 260 24.26 -34.10 -6.98
CA GLY A 260 25.57 -34.39 -7.55
C GLY A 260 26.41 -33.15 -7.89
N VAL A 261 25.93 -31.94 -7.57
CA VAL A 261 26.67 -30.69 -7.78
C VAL A 261 27.74 -30.54 -6.70
N THR A 262 29.00 -30.66 -7.07
CA THR A 262 30.14 -30.64 -6.13
C THR A 262 31.00 -29.37 -6.19
N ASP A 263 30.98 -28.66 -7.32
CA ASP A 263 31.94 -27.58 -7.58
C ASP A 263 31.41 -26.22 -7.11
N GLU A 264 30.39 -25.70 -7.79
CA GLU A 264 29.80 -24.38 -7.53
C GLU A 264 28.28 -24.46 -7.63
N ILE A 265 27.58 -23.80 -6.71
CA ILE A 265 26.13 -23.65 -6.76
C ILE A 265 25.82 -22.22 -7.20
N THR A 266 25.35 -22.07 -8.43
CA THR A 266 25.03 -20.78 -9.05
C THR A 266 23.54 -20.46 -8.98
N SER A 267 22.68 -21.48 -8.87
CA SER A 267 21.23 -21.27 -8.71
C SER A 267 20.59 -22.25 -7.75
N ILE A 268 19.68 -21.75 -6.90
CA ILE A 268 18.78 -22.55 -6.06
C ILE A 268 17.34 -22.09 -6.32
N GLU A 269 16.47 -23.02 -6.72
CA GLU A 269 15.02 -22.80 -6.87
C GLU A 269 14.27 -23.87 -6.08
N PHE A 270 13.56 -23.47 -5.04
CA PHE A 270 12.68 -24.38 -4.31
C PHE A 270 11.38 -24.60 -5.09
N VAL A 271 10.99 -25.86 -5.25
CA VAL A 271 9.83 -26.28 -6.05
C VAL A 271 8.67 -26.67 -5.15
N SER A 272 8.91 -27.50 -4.12
CA SER A 272 7.87 -27.94 -3.19
C SER A 272 8.48 -28.44 -1.87
N GLY A 273 7.62 -28.68 -0.88
CA GLY A 273 8.03 -29.20 0.43
C GLY A 273 8.08 -28.13 1.53
N THR A 274 8.90 -28.37 2.54
CA THR A 274 9.01 -27.50 3.72
C THR A 274 10.43 -27.00 3.89
N VAL A 275 10.67 -25.73 3.57
CA VAL A 275 11.96 -25.05 3.78
C VAL A 275 12.03 -24.53 5.20
N THR A 276 13.09 -24.83 5.91
CA THR A 276 13.27 -24.45 7.31
C THR A 276 14.25 -23.28 7.45
N SER A 277 14.26 -22.65 8.62
CA SER A 277 15.29 -21.65 8.96
C SER A 277 16.70 -22.25 8.94
N GLU A 278 16.84 -23.53 9.26
CA GLU A 278 18.08 -24.29 9.21
C GLU A 278 18.58 -24.45 7.77
N ASP A 279 17.69 -24.70 6.81
CA ASP A 279 18.02 -24.77 5.39
C ASP A 279 18.59 -23.44 4.88
N LEU A 280 17.99 -22.30 5.26
CA LEU A 280 18.52 -20.98 4.90
C LEU A 280 19.78 -20.62 5.70
N ALA A 281 19.93 -21.11 6.93
CA ALA A 281 21.13 -20.89 7.72
C ALA A 281 22.36 -21.61 7.14
N LEU A 282 22.16 -22.75 6.46
CA LEU A 282 23.20 -23.49 5.75
C LEU A 282 23.91 -22.64 4.69
N LEU A 283 23.17 -21.73 4.03
CA LEU A 283 23.72 -20.80 3.05
C LEU A 283 24.77 -19.84 3.66
N LYS A 284 24.67 -19.57 4.97
CA LYS A 284 25.57 -18.66 5.69
C LYS A 284 26.78 -19.36 6.32
N ALA A 285 26.83 -20.69 6.30
CA ALA A 285 27.91 -21.43 6.94
C ALA A 285 29.26 -20.98 6.34
N LYS A 286 30.10 -20.34 7.16
CA LYS A 286 31.36 -19.65 6.79
C LYS A 286 32.38 -20.52 6.04
N GLU A 287 32.14 -21.83 5.88
CA GLU A 287 33.11 -22.83 5.43
C GLU A 287 32.74 -23.59 4.16
N LYS A 288 31.71 -23.20 3.38
CA LYS A 288 31.54 -23.79 2.04
C LYS A 288 31.58 -22.72 0.94
N GLY A 289 32.74 -22.63 0.29
CA GLY A 289 32.98 -21.76 -0.87
C GLY A 289 31.95 -21.93 -2.00
N ILE A 290 31.29 -23.08 -2.08
CA ILE A 290 30.30 -23.42 -3.10
C ILE A 290 29.07 -22.50 -3.12
N PHE A 291 28.74 -21.82 -2.01
CA PHE A 291 27.62 -20.88 -1.93
C PHE A 291 28.00 -19.44 -2.30
N LYS A 292 29.29 -19.13 -2.39
CA LYS A 292 29.76 -17.76 -2.73
C LYS A 292 29.41 -17.36 -4.15
N THR A 293 29.10 -18.34 -5.00
CA THR A 293 28.81 -18.17 -6.42
C THR A 293 27.31 -18.21 -6.71
N ILE A 294 26.43 -18.26 -5.70
CA ILE A 294 24.98 -18.20 -5.94
C ILE A 294 24.65 -16.87 -6.61
N GLU A 295 24.18 -16.94 -7.84
CA GLU A 295 23.74 -15.82 -8.66
C GLU A 295 22.21 -15.69 -8.66
N THR A 296 21.48 -16.80 -8.55
CA THR A 296 20.01 -16.82 -8.57
C THR A 296 19.44 -17.60 -7.39
N PHE A 297 18.48 -17.00 -6.68
CA PHE A 297 17.76 -17.65 -5.60
C PHE A 297 16.25 -17.44 -5.75
N LYS A 298 15.49 -18.54 -5.70
CA LYS A 298 14.02 -18.51 -5.79
C LYS A 298 13.38 -19.32 -4.67
N LEU A 299 12.48 -18.70 -3.92
CA LEU A 299 11.66 -19.34 -2.89
C LEU A 299 10.28 -18.68 -2.89
N ASN A 300 9.33 -19.29 -3.60
CA ASN A 300 7.99 -18.76 -3.77
C ASN A 300 7.00 -19.61 -2.99
N LEU A 301 6.51 -19.10 -1.86
CA LEU A 301 5.59 -19.85 -1.00
C LEU A 301 4.26 -20.10 -1.72
N SER A 302 3.74 -21.31 -1.56
CA SER A 302 2.48 -21.77 -2.14
C SER A 302 1.81 -22.77 -1.20
N ASP A 303 0.70 -23.38 -1.64
CA ASP A 303 0.07 -24.48 -0.91
C ASP A 303 0.98 -25.72 -0.82
N THR A 304 1.91 -25.88 -1.78
CA THR A 304 2.84 -27.03 -1.89
C THR A 304 4.25 -26.71 -1.36
N LEU A 305 4.60 -25.44 -1.17
CA LEU A 305 5.90 -24.97 -0.69
C LEU A 305 5.76 -24.02 0.50
N LYS A 306 6.19 -24.46 1.68
CA LYS A 306 6.07 -23.70 2.93
C LYS A 306 7.43 -23.33 3.50
N PHE A 307 7.48 -22.20 4.20
CA PHE A 307 8.62 -21.81 5.01
C PHE A 307 8.28 -21.93 6.50
N VAL A 308 9.17 -22.58 7.25
CA VAL A 308 9.04 -22.81 8.69
C VAL A 308 10.15 -22.06 9.43
N ASP A 309 9.75 -21.25 10.39
CA ASP A 309 10.67 -20.48 11.22
C ASP A 309 11.46 -21.39 12.20
N LYS A 310 12.45 -20.80 12.89
CA LYS A 310 13.26 -21.47 13.90
C LYS A 310 12.48 -22.07 15.09
N ASN A 311 11.19 -21.76 15.22
CA ASN A 311 10.30 -22.28 16.27
C ASN A 311 9.38 -23.39 15.73
N GLY A 312 9.54 -23.82 14.48
CA GLY A 312 8.70 -24.83 13.87
C GLY A 312 7.35 -24.30 13.38
N LYS A 313 7.17 -22.98 13.24
CA LYS A 313 5.91 -22.38 12.78
C LYS A 313 5.99 -21.95 11.31
N ASN A 314 4.92 -22.17 10.54
CA ASN A 314 4.76 -21.57 9.22
C ASN A 314 4.93 -20.04 9.31
N SER A 315 5.78 -19.49 8.46
CA SER A 315 6.17 -18.09 8.49
C SER A 315 6.21 -17.51 7.08
N LYS A 316 5.80 -16.25 6.96
CA LYS A 316 5.95 -15.42 5.76
C LYS A 316 7.01 -14.34 5.97
N VAL A 317 7.90 -14.53 6.94
CA VAL A 317 9.00 -13.60 7.26
C VAL A 317 10.30 -14.23 6.80
N LEU A 318 10.99 -13.58 5.87
CA LEU A 318 12.33 -13.98 5.47
C LEU A 318 13.29 -13.73 6.66
N PRO A 319 14.13 -14.71 7.07
CA PRO A 319 15.01 -14.54 8.22
C PRO A 319 15.99 -13.37 8.09
N ASN A 320 16.34 -12.78 9.24
CA ASN A 320 17.39 -11.78 9.31
C ASN A 320 18.70 -12.30 8.72
N SER A 321 19.40 -11.43 7.99
CA SER A 321 20.70 -11.71 7.39
C SER A 321 20.73 -12.93 6.46
N ALA A 322 19.59 -13.38 5.89
CA ALA A 322 19.48 -14.60 5.06
C ALA A 322 20.58 -14.75 4.01
N PHE A 323 20.89 -13.65 3.30
CA PHE A 323 21.86 -13.51 2.23
C PHE A 323 22.90 -12.41 2.51
N TYR A 324 23.27 -12.23 3.78
CA TYR A 324 24.29 -11.25 4.17
C TYR A 324 25.64 -11.55 3.48
N ASN A 325 26.21 -10.56 2.79
CA ASN A 325 27.45 -10.65 2.01
C ASN A 325 27.41 -11.61 0.80
N PHE A 326 26.24 -11.86 0.21
CA PHE A 326 26.14 -12.63 -1.03
C PHE A 326 26.53 -11.75 -2.24
N TRP A 327 27.84 -11.59 -2.45
CA TRP A 327 28.39 -10.65 -3.45
C TRP A 327 28.13 -11.06 -4.91
N ALA A 328 27.90 -12.35 -5.18
CA ALA A 328 27.58 -12.88 -6.50
C ALA A 328 26.08 -12.92 -6.82
N LEU A 329 25.21 -12.69 -5.83
CA LEU A 329 23.76 -12.79 -6.02
C LEU A 329 23.28 -11.68 -6.96
N HIS A 330 22.71 -12.07 -8.10
CA HIS A 330 22.20 -11.21 -9.17
C HIS A 330 20.68 -11.11 -9.17
N THR A 331 19.99 -12.22 -8.87
CA THR A 331 18.53 -12.34 -8.97
C THR A 331 17.96 -13.02 -7.73
N VAL A 332 16.89 -12.44 -7.18
CA VAL A 332 16.11 -12.99 -6.07
C VAL A 332 14.62 -12.93 -6.38
N GLU A 333 13.94 -14.04 -6.17
CA GLU A 333 12.47 -14.17 -6.29
C GLU A 333 11.90 -14.76 -5.00
N LEU A 334 11.06 -13.99 -4.30
CA LEU A 334 10.47 -14.34 -3.01
C LEU A 334 8.96 -14.08 -2.97
N GLY A 335 8.20 -14.97 -3.61
CA GLY A 335 6.74 -14.99 -3.56
C GLY A 335 6.21 -15.42 -2.19
N GLY A 336 5.10 -14.82 -1.76
CA GLY A 336 4.40 -15.17 -0.52
C GLY A 336 5.01 -14.66 0.78
N PHE A 337 6.20 -14.03 0.75
CA PHE A 337 6.79 -13.38 1.93
C PHE A 337 6.19 -11.99 2.17
N GLU A 338 5.71 -11.76 3.38
CA GLU A 338 5.10 -10.50 3.83
C GLU A 338 6.13 -9.56 4.48
N GLU A 339 7.19 -10.10 5.08
CA GLU A 339 8.29 -9.31 5.66
C GLU A 339 9.66 -9.76 5.16
N ILE A 340 10.49 -8.79 4.77
CA ILE A 340 11.90 -9.00 4.48
C ILE A 340 12.71 -8.65 5.72
N GLY A 341 13.32 -9.66 6.34
CA GLY A 341 14.06 -9.53 7.60
C GLY A 341 15.22 -8.56 7.57
N SER A 342 15.62 -8.13 8.77
CA SER A 342 16.71 -7.17 8.95
C SER A 342 18.01 -7.69 8.33
N GLN A 343 18.72 -6.83 7.58
CA GLN A 343 19.98 -7.16 6.90
C GLN A 343 19.90 -8.34 5.92
N ALA A 344 18.70 -8.78 5.52
CA ALA A 344 18.52 -10.01 4.74
C ALA A 344 19.38 -10.08 3.48
N PHE A 345 19.56 -8.98 2.77
CA PHE A 345 20.36 -8.82 1.56
C PHE A 345 21.45 -7.76 1.71
N GLU A 346 21.92 -7.51 2.94
CA GLU A 346 23.00 -6.54 3.15
C GLU A 346 24.27 -6.98 2.42
N ASN A 347 24.90 -6.01 1.73
CA ASN A 347 26.09 -6.17 0.91
C ASN A 347 25.93 -7.13 -0.30
N THR A 348 24.72 -7.28 -0.84
CA THR A 348 24.47 -7.97 -2.12
C THR A 348 24.79 -7.07 -3.31
N SER A 349 26.07 -6.71 -3.46
CA SER A 349 26.47 -5.64 -4.40
C SER A 349 26.25 -5.95 -5.89
N SER A 350 25.99 -7.22 -6.25
CA SER A 350 25.66 -7.64 -7.61
C SER A 350 24.16 -7.78 -7.87
N LEU A 351 23.31 -7.62 -6.85
CA LEU A 351 21.86 -7.84 -6.95
C LEU A 351 21.25 -6.77 -7.86
N VAL A 352 20.63 -7.23 -8.95
CA VAL A 352 19.99 -6.39 -9.98
C VAL A 352 18.48 -6.57 -9.94
N SER A 353 18.04 -7.83 -9.93
CA SER A 353 16.62 -8.20 -10.02
C SER A 353 16.11 -8.70 -8.67
N VAL A 354 15.11 -8.02 -8.12
CA VAL A 354 14.48 -8.37 -6.85
C VAL A 354 12.97 -8.40 -7.05
N SER A 355 12.37 -9.58 -6.88
CA SER A 355 10.93 -9.77 -6.91
C SER A 355 10.44 -10.18 -5.50
N ILE A 356 9.64 -9.31 -4.88
CA ILE A 356 9.06 -9.47 -3.53
C ILE A 356 7.58 -9.07 -3.54
N PRO A 357 6.74 -9.70 -4.37
CA PRO A 357 5.42 -9.17 -4.74
C PRO A 357 4.44 -9.05 -3.57
N ASN A 358 4.62 -9.83 -2.50
CA ASN A 358 3.73 -9.84 -1.34
C ASN A 358 4.29 -9.07 -0.14
N ALA A 359 5.49 -8.48 -0.24
CA ALA A 359 6.13 -7.81 0.88
C ALA A 359 5.34 -6.57 1.29
N VAL A 360 4.93 -6.51 2.55
CA VAL A 360 4.28 -5.35 3.17
C VAL A 360 5.23 -4.58 4.07
N LYS A 361 6.34 -5.19 4.50
CA LYS A 361 7.33 -4.58 5.38
C LYS A 361 8.77 -4.94 4.99
N ILE A 362 9.61 -3.92 4.89
CA ILE A 362 11.05 -4.04 4.64
C ILE A 362 11.80 -3.58 5.89
N GLN A 363 12.45 -4.51 6.58
CA GLN A 363 13.09 -4.24 7.86
C GLN A 363 14.45 -3.53 7.74
N ASN A 364 15.01 -3.14 8.89
CA ASN A 364 16.26 -2.40 9.00
C ASN A 364 17.37 -3.01 8.13
N ARG A 365 18.00 -2.18 7.30
CA ARG A 365 19.14 -2.56 6.44
C ARG A 365 18.88 -3.74 5.48
N ALA A 366 17.62 -4.11 5.22
CA ALA A 366 17.29 -5.30 4.44
C ALA A 366 18.05 -5.40 3.10
N PHE A 367 18.24 -4.30 2.38
CA PHE A 367 18.98 -4.19 1.12
C PHE A 367 20.15 -3.20 1.23
N TYR A 368 20.73 -3.05 2.42
CA TYR A 368 21.87 -2.16 2.65
C TYR A 368 23.01 -2.48 1.68
N ASN A 369 23.52 -1.46 0.99
CA ASN A 369 24.60 -1.55 0.02
C ASN A 369 24.28 -2.43 -1.22
N GLY A 370 23.00 -2.53 -1.60
CA GLY A 370 22.52 -3.13 -2.85
C GLY A 370 22.80 -2.25 -4.08
N LYS A 371 24.08 -2.04 -4.41
CA LYS A 371 24.54 -0.99 -5.36
C LYS A 371 24.01 -1.10 -6.79
N LYS A 372 23.60 -2.28 -7.23
CA LYS A 372 23.15 -2.56 -8.62
C LYS A 372 21.62 -2.67 -8.77
N ILE A 373 20.86 -2.56 -7.68
CA ILE A 373 19.40 -2.58 -7.72
C ILE A 373 18.93 -1.33 -8.46
N LYS A 374 18.32 -1.51 -9.64
CA LYS A 374 17.86 -0.42 -10.51
C LYS A 374 16.39 -0.09 -10.35
N GLU A 375 15.60 -1.14 -10.15
CA GLU A 375 14.14 -1.13 -10.09
C GLU A 375 13.71 -2.07 -8.97
N LEU A 376 12.64 -1.69 -8.29
CA LEU A 376 12.01 -2.45 -7.21
C LEU A 376 10.51 -2.25 -7.34
N ASN A 377 9.76 -3.35 -7.42
CA ASN A 377 8.32 -3.27 -7.22
C ASN A 377 8.04 -3.29 -5.71
N LEU A 378 7.53 -2.17 -5.19
CA LEU A 378 7.15 -1.99 -3.78
C LEU A 378 5.66 -1.62 -3.64
N ASP A 379 4.80 -2.07 -4.57
CA ASP A 379 3.39 -1.66 -4.67
C ASP A 379 2.55 -2.00 -3.43
N HIS A 380 2.94 -3.02 -2.67
CA HIS A 380 2.25 -3.48 -1.46
C HIS A 380 2.93 -3.04 -0.15
N VAL A 381 4.10 -2.42 -0.23
CA VAL A 381 4.91 -2.09 0.95
C VAL A 381 4.26 -0.93 1.73
N LYS A 382 4.04 -1.16 3.02
CA LYS A 382 3.48 -0.20 3.99
C LYS A 382 4.55 0.42 4.89
N GLU A 383 5.59 -0.33 5.25
CA GLU A 383 6.67 0.15 6.11
C GLU A 383 8.05 -0.16 5.52
N ILE A 384 8.87 0.87 5.39
CA ILE A 384 10.29 0.78 5.04
C ILE A 384 11.09 1.29 6.22
N GLU A 385 11.84 0.42 6.88
CA GLU A 385 12.57 0.77 8.10
C GLU A 385 13.94 1.45 7.83
N THR A 386 14.67 1.71 8.91
CA THR A 386 15.93 2.47 8.90
C THR A 386 16.98 1.82 8.00
N GLU A 387 17.58 2.63 7.14
CA GLU A 387 18.67 2.22 6.23
C GLU A 387 18.33 1.04 5.30
N ALA A 388 17.04 0.71 5.11
CA ALA A 388 16.59 -0.46 4.35
C ALA A 388 17.21 -0.56 2.94
N PHE A 389 17.36 0.54 2.23
CA PHE A 389 17.95 0.66 0.87
C PHE A 389 19.13 1.65 0.87
N TYR A 390 19.86 1.74 1.98
CA TYR A 390 21.04 2.59 2.08
C TYR A 390 22.07 2.21 1.01
N GLN A 391 22.60 3.19 0.26
CA GLN A 391 23.54 3.02 -0.85
C GLN A 391 23.04 2.15 -2.02
N CYS A 392 21.73 2.08 -2.25
CA CYS A 392 21.15 1.58 -3.51
C CYS A 392 21.34 2.60 -4.66
N ASN A 393 22.60 2.81 -5.04
CA ASN A 393 23.04 3.91 -5.90
C ASN A 393 22.51 3.84 -7.34
N ALA A 394 22.10 2.66 -7.81
CA ALA A 394 21.61 2.44 -9.17
C ALA A 394 20.11 2.68 -9.33
N LEU A 395 19.36 2.88 -8.24
CA LEU A 395 17.91 3.13 -8.28
C LEU A 395 17.64 4.42 -9.07
N THR A 396 16.80 4.34 -10.11
CA THR A 396 16.53 5.48 -11.02
C THR A 396 15.16 6.11 -10.82
N ALA A 397 14.17 5.29 -10.49
CA ALA A 397 12.80 5.67 -10.14
C ALA A 397 12.36 4.84 -8.92
N LEU A 398 11.42 5.38 -8.15
CA LEU A 398 10.84 4.70 -7.00
C LEU A 398 9.34 4.99 -6.96
N ASN A 399 8.54 3.92 -7.05
CA ASN A 399 7.10 3.96 -6.81
C ASN A 399 6.80 3.23 -5.49
N VAL A 400 6.06 3.87 -4.59
CA VAL A 400 5.70 3.35 -3.26
C VAL A 400 4.25 3.73 -2.94
N PRO A 401 3.26 3.25 -3.70
CA PRO A 401 1.90 3.81 -3.71
C PRO A 401 1.12 3.63 -2.40
N LYS A 402 1.52 2.68 -1.54
CA LYS A 402 0.81 2.33 -0.29
C LYS A 402 1.64 2.56 0.98
N VAL A 403 2.83 3.16 0.86
CA VAL A 403 3.73 3.30 2.02
C VAL A 403 3.16 4.30 3.03
N LEU A 404 3.22 3.93 4.31
CA LEU A 404 2.80 4.73 5.46
C LEU A 404 4.00 5.38 6.14
N LYS A 405 5.14 4.68 6.15
CA LYS A 405 6.35 5.08 6.87
C LYS A 405 7.62 4.76 6.08
N ILE A 406 8.48 5.77 5.95
CA ILE A 406 9.83 5.64 5.43
C ILE A 406 10.81 6.04 6.53
N GLY A 407 11.68 5.12 6.93
CA GLY A 407 12.61 5.27 8.05
C GLY A 407 13.79 6.19 7.80
N GLU A 408 14.58 6.44 8.86
CA GLU A 408 15.81 7.22 8.78
C GLU A 408 16.76 6.61 7.74
N LYS A 409 17.32 7.46 6.87
CA LYS A 409 18.27 7.07 5.82
C LYS A 409 17.82 5.89 4.93
N ALA A 410 16.52 5.60 4.86
CA ALA A 410 15.99 4.44 4.16
C ALA A 410 16.52 4.30 2.73
N PHE A 411 16.66 5.40 2.00
CA PHE A 411 17.20 5.47 0.63
C PHE A 411 18.44 6.37 0.53
N TYR A 412 19.15 6.57 1.63
CA TYR A 412 20.33 7.44 1.65
C TYR A 412 21.37 6.96 0.63
N GLY A 413 21.90 7.87 -0.18
CA GLY A 413 22.93 7.56 -1.18
C GLY A 413 22.39 7.14 -2.54
N SER A 414 21.07 7.01 -2.73
CA SER A 414 20.40 6.71 -4.02
C SER A 414 20.58 7.83 -5.05
N LYS A 415 21.82 8.00 -5.54
CA LYS A 415 22.28 9.18 -6.29
C LYS A 415 21.77 9.26 -7.73
N ASN A 416 21.27 8.15 -8.27
CA ASN A 416 20.69 8.10 -9.61
C ASN A 416 19.17 8.29 -9.61
N LEU A 417 18.53 8.39 -8.44
CA LEU A 417 17.08 8.58 -8.33
C LEU A 417 16.71 9.97 -8.84
N LYS A 418 15.96 10.03 -9.94
CA LYS A 418 15.56 11.28 -10.61
C LYS A 418 14.13 11.70 -10.28
N GLU A 419 13.26 10.72 -10.07
CA GLU A 419 11.83 10.91 -9.86
C GLU A 419 11.38 10.11 -8.64
N LEU A 420 10.51 10.73 -7.84
CA LEU A 420 9.96 10.15 -6.62
C LEU A 420 8.51 10.61 -6.45
N GLN A 421 7.59 9.66 -6.35
CA GLN A 421 6.21 9.92 -5.97
C GLN A 421 6.01 9.53 -4.50
N LEU A 422 5.66 10.50 -3.66
CA LEU A 422 5.26 10.27 -2.28
C LEU A 422 3.73 10.07 -2.24
N PRO A 423 3.22 8.91 -1.80
CA PRO A 423 1.79 8.64 -1.86
C PRO A 423 1.00 9.49 -0.87
N ALA A 424 -0.30 9.63 -1.12
CA ALA A 424 -1.23 10.23 -0.17
C ALA A 424 -1.19 9.55 1.21
N THR A 425 -0.85 8.26 1.27
CA THR A 425 -0.80 7.45 2.49
C THR A 425 0.42 7.72 3.38
N LEU A 426 1.45 8.42 2.91
CA LEU A 426 2.71 8.57 3.64
C LEU A 426 2.58 9.47 4.88
N GLU A 427 2.54 8.89 6.07
CA GLU A 427 2.39 9.63 7.32
C GLU A 427 3.73 10.15 7.86
N THR A 428 4.79 9.34 7.78
CA THR A 428 6.08 9.64 8.41
C THR A 428 7.26 9.46 7.48
N LEU A 429 8.19 10.43 7.51
CA LEU A 429 9.38 10.47 6.67
C LEU A 429 10.64 10.69 7.51
N GLY A 430 11.60 9.77 7.41
CA GLY A 430 12.80 9.74 8.24
C GLY A 430 13.81 10.85 7.94
N ASP A 431 14.64 11.19 8.94
CA ASP A 431 15.83 12.02 8.76
C ASP A 431 16.71 11.44 7.65
N SER A 432 17.18 12.30 6.74
CA SER A 432 18.05 11.91 5.63
C SER A 432 17.50 10.78 4.73
N ALA A 433 16.19 10.50 4.75
CA ALA A 433 15.60 9.33 4.08
C ALA A 433 16.00 9.21 2.60
N PHE A 434 16.07 10.32 1.87
CA PHE A 434 16.44 10.41 0.45
C PHE A 434 17.69 11.28 0.19
N ALA A 435 18.43 11.59 1.25
CA ALA A 435 19.63 12.40 1.17
C ALA A 435 20.76 11.66 0.44
N VAL A 436 21.75 12.41 -0.04
CA VAL A 436 22.97 11.87 -0.66
C VAL A 436 24.21 12.47 -0.02
N GLU A 437 25.36 11.88 -0.28
CA GLU A 437 26.62 12.52 0.08
C GLU A 437 26.81 13.82 -0.73
N GLN A 438 27.46 14.83 -0.13
CA GLN A 438 27.71 16.14 -0.75
C GLN A 438 28.34 16.09 -2.15
N LYS A 439 29.27 15.16 -2.38
CA LYS A 439 29.93 14.96 -3.69
C LYS A 439 28.99 14.39 -4.76
N ASN A 440 27.86 13.81 -4.34
CA ASN A 440 26.86 13.17 -5.18
C ASN A 440 25.56 14.01 -5.27
N ARG A 441 25.65 15.34 -5.06
CA ARG A 441 24.51 16.26 -5.24
C ARG A 441 23.80 16.00 -6.56
N ARG A 442 22.48 15.89 -6.51
CA ARG A 442 21.65 15.57 -7.69
C ARG A 442 20.40 16.43 -7.74
N LYS A 443 19.83 16.60 -8.93
CA LYS A 443 18.46 17.05 -9.10
C LYS A 443 17.50 15.87 -8.85
N LEU A 444 16.43 16.13 -8.13
CA LEU A 444 15.35 15.20 -7.84
C LEU A 444 14.01 15.92 -8.06
N ASN A 445 13.13 15.32 -8.86
CA ASN A 445 11.75 15.78 -9.00
C ASN A 445 10.88 14.95 -8.06
N VAL A 446 10.23 15.60 -7.11
CA VAL A 446 9.34 14.95 -6.15
C VAL A 446 7.91 15.38 -6.43
N THR A 447 6.98 14.44 -6.47
CA THR A 447 5.54 14.70 -6.46
C THR A 447 4.93 14.15 -5.18
N SER A 448 3.90 14.81 -4.66
CA SER A 448 3.10 14.26 -3.57
C SER A 448 1.64 14.63 -3.72
N GLU A 449 0.75 13.67 -3.46
CA GLU A 449 -0.71 13.86 -3.49
C GLU A 449 -1.28 14.30 -2.14
N ARG A 450 -0.44 14.46 -1.11
CA ARG A 450 -0.90 14.86 0.22
C ARG A 450 -1.23 16.34 0.29
N VAL A 451 -2.37 16.66 0.89
CA VAL A 451 -2.78 18.03 1.24
C VAL A 451 -2.07 18.58 2.49
N THR A 452 -1.39 17.72 3.25
CA THR A 452 -0.53 18.10 4.38
C THR A 452 0.83 17.40 4.30
N PRO A 453 1.93 18.08 4.65
CA PRO A 453 3.25 17.47 4.62
C PRO A 453 3.31 16.25 5.56
N PRO A 454 4.04 15.18 5.18
CA PRO A 454 4.32 14.07 6.10
C PRO A 454 5.12 14.57 7.30
N VAL A 455 4.94 13.92 8.45
CA VAL A 455 5.70 14.22 9.66
C VAL A 455 7.14 13.78 9.46
N VAL A 456 8.07 14.73 9.49
CA VAL A 456 9.50 14.44 9.39
C VAL A 456 10.03 14.06 10.76
N THR A 457 10.66 12.88 10.89
CA THR A 457 11.21 12.44 12.19
C THR A 457 12.32 13.40 12.66
N PRO A 458 12.47 13.63 13.98
CA PRO A 458 13.54 14.46 14.48
C PRO A 458 14.93 13.94 14.07
N GLY A 459 15.79 14.83 13.60
CA GLY A 459 17.18 14.48 13.25
C GLY A 459 18.01 15.71 12.89
N LYS A 460 19.22 15.53 12.37
CA LYS A 460 20.14 16.65 12.05
C LYS A 460 19.88 17.26 10.68
N ASN A 461 19.37 16.49 9.72
CA ASN A 461 19.24 16.87 8.32
C ASN A 461 17.79 16.73 7.83
N ASN A 462 17.45 17.45 6.77
CA ASN A 462 16.16 17.23 6.11
C ASN A 462 16.19 15.92 5.29
N PRO A 463 15.03 15.32 4.98
CA PRO A 463 14.95 14.05 4.23
C PRO A 463 15.61 14.09 2.85
N PHE A 464 15.73 15.25 2.22
CA PHE A 464 16.26 15.43 0.86
C PHE A 464 17.60 16.18 0.84
N ALA A 465 18.39 16.12 1.91
CA ALA A 465 19.65 16.84 1.98
C ALA A 465 20.53 16.55 0.75
N TYR A 466 21.06 17.63 0.15
CA TYR A 466 21.88 17.61 -1.07
C TYR A 466 21.15 17.25 -2.37
N ALA A 467 19.81 17.26 -2.36
CA ALA A 467 19.00 17.34 -3.58
C ALA A 467 18.97 18.81 -4.06
N VAL A 468 19.83 19.15 -5.02
CA VAL A 468 20.01 20.53 -5.52
C VAL A 468 19.22 20.78 -6.79
N ASN A 469 18.68 21.99 -6.95
CA ASN A 469 17.80 22.35 -8.08
C ASN A 469 16.58 21.41 -8.21
N SER A 470 16.18 20.83 -7.08
CA SER A 470 15.11 19.84 -6.96
C SER A 470 13.78 20.52 -6.70
N THR A 471 12.71 19.94 -7.21
CA THR A 471 11.35 20.49 -7.11
C THR A 471 10.43 19.56 -6.33
N LEU A 472 9.39 20.15 -5.73
CA LEU A 472 8.27 19.45 -5.14
C LEU A 472 6.98 19.96 -5.78
N THR A 473 6.22 19.06 -6.40
CA THR A 473 4.88 19.33 -6.91
C THR A 473 3.85 18.72 -5.96
N VAL A 474 2.92 19.55 -5.48
CA VAL A 474 1.81 19.19 -4.58
C VAL A 474 0.51 19.85 -5.08
N PRO A 475 -0.68 19.38 -4.65
CA PRO A 475 -1.94 20.07 -4.89
C PRO A 475 -1.84 21.56 -4.52
N ALA A 476 -2.53 22.43 -5.26
CA ALA A 476 -2.40 23.89 -5.10
C ALA A 476 -2.75 24.35 -3.68
N GLU A 477 -3.80 23.76 -3.12
CA GLU A 477 -4.28 23.95 -1.76
C GLU A 477 -3.28 23.49 -0.68
N ALA A 478 -2.35 22.59 -1.01
CA ALA A 478 -1.39 22.03 -0.06
C ALA A 478 -0.16 22.91 0.13
N ARG A 479 0.17 23.78 -0.84
CA ARG A 479 1.46 24.47 -0.92
C ARG A 479 1.77 25.26 0.34
N GLU A 480 0.78 26.00 0.87
CA GLU A 480 0.94 26.78 2.11
C GLU A 480 1.23 25.89 3.32
N ALA A 481 0.61 24.71 3.42
CA ALA A 481 0.88 23.78 4.51
C ALA A 481 2.31 23.24 4.47
N TYR A 482 2.88 23.03 3.28
CA TYR A 482 4.26 22.58 3.10
C TYR A 482 5.28 23.69 3.40
N VAL A 483 5.10 24.89 2.86
CA VAL A 483 6.08 25.99 3.07
C VAL A 483 6.06 26.52 4.50
N ASN A 484 4.93 26.41 5.20
CA ASN A 484 4.80 26.78 6.62
C ASN A 484 4.96 25.60 7.57
N ALA A 485 5.35 24.42 7.08
CA ALA A 485 5.54 23.24 7.91
C ALA A 485 6.57 23.50 9.02
N GLU A 486 6.30 22.98 10.22
CA GLU A 486 7.21 23.11 11.34
C GLU A 486 8.60 22.54 10.98
N ARG A 487 9.66 23.28 11.34
CA ARG A 487 11.09 22.98 11.15
C ARG A 487 11.63 23.02 9.71
N TRP A 488 10.92 22.46 8.73
CA TRP A 488 11.46 22.29 7.37
C TRP A 488 10.75 23.09 6.29
N GLY A 489 9.68 23.81 6.64
CA GLY A 489 9.13 24.85 5.80
C GLY A 489 10.05 26.07 5.73
N ASP A 490 10.19 26.63 4.53
CA ASP A 490 10.90 27.89 4.29
C ASP A 490 9.99 28.81 3.47
N PRO A 491 9.12 29.59 4.13
CA PRO A 491 8.19 30.50 3.47
C PRO A 491 8.92 31.56 2.64
N LYS A 492 10.10 32.01 3.10
CA LYS A 492 10.88 33.07 2.44
C LYS A 492 11.36 32.64 1.06
N ASN A 493 11.81 31.39 0.93
CA ASN A 493 12.29 30.85 -0.35
C ASN A 493 11.27 29.97 -1.06
N TYR A 494 10.08 29.79 -0.48
CA TYR A 494 9.02 28.93 -0.99
C TYR A 494 9.48 27.46 -1.17
N LYS A 495 10.04 26.90 -0.10
CA LYS A 495 10.59 25.53 -0.10
C LYS A 495 10.03 24.71 1.05
N TRP A 496 10.09 23.40 0.88
CA TRP A 496 9.93 22.43 1.96
C TRP A 496 11.02 21.39 1.87
N CYS A 497 11.72 21.13 2.98
CA CYS A 497 12.85 20.21 3.02
C CYS A 497 13.87 20.47 1.89
N SER A 498 14.19 21.74 1.63
CA SER A 498 15.06 22.23 0.54
C SER A 498 14.56 22.04 -0.90
N LEU A 499 13.41 21.39 -1.11
CA LEU A 499 12.77 21.25 -2.42
C LEU A 499 12.00 22.51 -2.78
N GLN A 500 12.17 22.98 -4.03
CA GLN A 500 11.46 24.15 -4.54
C GLN A 500 10.02 23.79 -4.90
N LEU A 501 9.03 24.44 -4.28
CA LEU A 501 7.65 24.30 -4.72
C LEU A 501 7.39 25.19 -5.94
N GLU A 502 6.53 24.70 -6.83
CA GLU A 502 5.99 25.51 -7.93
C GLU A 502 5.12 26.64 -7.37
N LYS A 503 5.45 27.88 -7.75
CA LYS A 503 4.66 29.06 -7.38
C LYS A 503 3.43 29.10 -8.27
N ASP A 504 2.26 29.26 -7.67
CA ASP A 504 1.09 29.66 -8.45
C ASP A 504 1.22 31.15 -8.72
N MET A 505 1.65 31.49 -9.93
CA MET A 505 1.80 32.88 -10.36
C MET A 505 0.46 33.63 -10.42
N THR A 506 -0.67 32.92 -10.27
CA THR A 506 -2.03 33.48 -10.22
C THR A 506 -2.64 33.49 -8.82
N ALA A 507 -1.97 32.89 -7.82
CA ALA A 507 -2.49 32.86 -6.44
C ALA A 507 -2.54 34.26 -5.84
N THR A 508 -3.56 34.49 -5.01
CA THR A 508 -3.78 35.77 -4.34
C THR A 508 -4.04 35.60 -2.86
N ASP A 509 -3.63 36.59 -2.06
CA ASP A 509 -3.92 36.73 -0.63
C ASP A 509 -4.88 37.88 -0.31
N THR A 510 -5.36 37.86 0.94
CA THR A 510 -6.08 38.96 1.55
C THR A 510 -5.23 39.57 2.66
N TYR A 511 -5.05 40.89 2.63
CA TYR A 511 -4.32 41.64 3.64
C TYR A 511 -5.26 42.58 4.40
N TYR A 512 -4.99 42.77 5.70
CA TYR A 512 -5.73 43.69 6.55
C TYR A 512 -4.80 44.77 7.08
N ILE A 513 -5.19 46.03 6.95
CA ILE A 513 -4.54 47.17 7.61
C ILE A 513 -5.54 47.75 8.62
N THR A 514 -5.16 47.78 9.90
CA THR A 514 -5.96 48.39 10.96
C THR A 514 -5.36 49.73 11.35
N TYR A 515 -6.15 50.79 11.24
CA TYR A 515 -5.80 52.10 11.77
C TYR A 515 -6.49 52.30 13.11
N HIS A 516 -5.69 52.54 14.15
CA HIS A 516 -6.16 52.97 15.46
C HIS A 516 -6.15 54.49 15.51
N TRP A 517 -7.30 55.11 15.76
CA TRP A 517 -7.39 56.55 15.99
C TRP A 517 -7.33 56.83 17.49
N GLU A 518 -6.43 57.72 17.92
CA GLU A 518 -6.45 58.28 19.28
C GLU A 518 -7.17 59.64 19.25
N ASP A 519 -8.02 59.92 20.23
CA ASP A 519 -8.87 61.13 20.34
C ASP A 519 -8.13 62.48 20.29
N GLN A 520 -6.79 62.51 20.20
CA GLN A 520 -6.01 63.74 20.18
C GLN A 520 -5.78 64.35 18.78
N ASP A 521 -6.14 63.66 17.69
CA ASP A 521 -5.84 64.16 16.33
C ASP A 521 -6.82 65.24 15.81
N ASN A 522 -7.87 65.57 16.54
CA ASN A 522 -8.74 66.75 16.34
C ASN A 522 -9.19 67.05 14.89
N LEU A 523 -9.35 66.03 14.02
CA LEU A 523 -9.96 66.16 12.69
C LEU A 523 -11.44 65.75 12.73
N ALA A 524 -12.22 66.36 13.61
CA ALA A 524 -13.67 66.18 13.63
C ALA A 524 -14.27 66.66 12.28
N GLY A 525 -14.50 65.72 11.35
CA GLY A 525 -15.18 65.97 10.08
C GLY A 525 -14.50 65.41 8.82
N VAL A 526 -13.25 64.93 8.88
CA VAL A 526 -12.61 64.29 7.73
C VAL A 526 -12.95 62.80 7.73
N ARG A 527 -13.93 62.38 6.93
CA ARG A 527 -14.25 60.95 6.77
C ARG A 527 -13.05 60.23 6.10
N PRO A 528 -12.73 58.98 6.49
CA PRO A 528 -11.59 58.20 5.96
C PRO A 528 -11.61 57.97 4.45
N ASN A 529 -12.74 58.21 3.78
CA ASN A 529 -12.89 58.08 2.33
C ASN A 529 -11.89 58.90 1.51
N SER A 530 -11.20 59.88 2.11
CA SER A 530 -10.21 60.73 1.43
C SER A 530 -8.76 60.26 1.57
N VAL A 531 -8.47 59.25 2.41
CA VAL A 531 -7.10 58.75 2.66
C VAL A 531 -7.09 57.21 2.62
N ALA A 532 -7.65 56.63 1.56
CA ALA A 532 -7.60 55.19 1.37
C ALA A 532 -6.12 54.75 1.24
N PRO A 533 -5.60 53.88 2.12
CA PRO A 533 -4.26 53.34 1.98
C PRO A 533 -4.16 52.60 0.65
N THR A 534 -3.08 52.86 -0.08
CA THR A 534 -2.77 52.15 -1.32
C THR A 534 -1.73 51.09 -1.00
N LEU A 535 -2.02 49.84 -1.31
CA LEU A 535 -1.00 48.79 -1.23
C LEU A 535 -0.10 48.95 -2.47
N ILE A 536 1.13 49.43 -2.26
CA ILE A 536 2.12 49.57 -3.33
C ILE A 536 2.95 48.30 -3.36
N ASP A 537 2.84 47.51 -4.44
CA ASP A 537 3.80 46.45 -4.71
C ASP A 537 5.09 47.10 -5.26
N GLU A 538 6.07 47.34 -4.39
CA GLU A 538 7.35 47.97 -4.74
C GLU A 538 8.18 47.14 -5.75
N SER A 539 7.80 45.89 -6.04
CA SER A 539 8.49 45.08 -7.05
C SER A 539 8.13 45.44 -8.50
N SER A 540 7.28 46.45 -8.68
CA SER A 540 6.67 46.85 -9.93
C SER A 540 7.31 48.05 -10.64
N ALA A 541 8.59 48.35 -10.42
CA ALA A 541 9.30 49.41 -11.19
C ALA A 541 9.36 49.17 -12.73
N SER A 542 8.63 48.19 -13.26
CA SER A 542 8.26 48.07 -14.69
C SER A 542 6.83 47.55 -14.96
N TYR A 543 5.94 47.43 -13.96
CA TYR A 543 4.66 46.70 -14.09
C TYR A 543 3.50 47.26 -13.23
N GLY A 544 2.87 48.36 -13.67
CA GLY A 544 1.63 48.81 -13.06
C GLY A 544 0.48 47.81 -13.24
N ALA A 545 -0.05 47.29 -12.13
CA ALA A 545 -1.49 47.20 -11.97
C ALA A 545 -1.83 48.14 -10.82
N ASP A 546 -2.24 49.34 -11.19
CA ASP A 546 -2.94 50.25 -10.31
C ASP A 546 -4.09 49.46 -9.66
N THR A 547 -4.09 49.31 -8.33
CA THR A 547 -5.32 48.92 -7.63
C THR A 547 -6.24 50.13 -7.65
N GLN A 548 -6.72 50.54 -8.83
CA GLN A 548 -7.78 51.53 -8.96
C GLN A 548 -9.01 50.94 -8.29
N TYR A 549 -9.20 51.25 -7.00
CA TYR A 549 -10.47 51.29 -6.29
C TYR A 549 -11.38 50.03 -6.33
N ARG A 550 -10.94 48.86 -6.83
CA ARG A 550 -11.85 47.74 -7.12
C ARG A 550 -11.77 46.52 -6.20
N ASN A 551 -10.76 46.40 -5.33
CA ASN A 551 -10.60 45.24 -4.43
C ASN A 551 -10.40 45.62 -2.95
N VAL A 552 -10.74 46.86 -2.57
CA VAL A 552 -10.63 47.34 -1.19
C VAL A 552 -12.02 47.52 -0.60
N THR A 553 -12.31 46.82 0.48
CA THR A 553 -13.54 47.03 1.26
C THR A 553 -13.19 47.70 2.57
N ILE A 554 -13.91 48.77 2.91
CA ILE A 554 -13.77 49.50 4.18
C ILE A 554 -14.88 49.02 5.10
N GLN A 555 -14.51 48.54 6.28
CA GLN A 555 -15.47 48.16 7.32
C GLN A 555 -15.16 48.94 8.61
N PRO A 556 -16.18 49.37 9.37
CA PRO A 556 -15.96 49.87 10.73
C PRO A 556 -15.36 48.73 11.58
N GLY A 557 -14.28 49.03 12.31
CA GLY A 557 -13.62 48.07 13.18
C GLY A 557 -14.48 47.66 14.39
N PRO A 558 -14.03 46.66 15.17
CA PRO A 558 -14.77 46.16 16.35
C PRO A 558 -14.93 47.20 17.48
N VAL A 559 -14.13 48.28 17.44
CA VAL A 559 -14.14 49.38 18.40
C VAL A 559 -14.45 50.66 17.62
N GLY A 560 -15.30 51.54 18.17
CA GLY A 560 -15.77 52.77 17.49
C GLY A 560 -14.70 53.79 17.08
N GLN A 561 -13.41 53.48 17.26
CA GLN A 561 -12.25 54.29 16.88
C GLN A 561 -11.28 53.55 15.91
N ASP A 562 -11.60 52.33 15.47
CA ASP A 562 -10.74 51.59 14.54
C ASP A 562 -11.36 51.50 13.14
N TYR A 563 -10.55 51.69 12.09
CA TYR A 563 -10.92 51.40 10.71
C TYR A 563 -10.05 50.27 10.16
N GLN A 564 -10.70 49.24 9.61
CA GLN A 564 -10.01 48.12 8.98
C GLN A 564 -10.20 48.19 7.46
N TYR A 565 -9.08 48.14 6.74
CA TYR A 565 -9.03 48.03 5.28
C TYR A 565 -8.72 46.60 4.91
N GLU A 566 -9.61 45.97 4.15
CA GLU A 566 -9.41 44.64 3.59
C GLU A 566 -9.02 44.75 2.11
N PHE A 567 -7.83 44.25 1.78
CA PHE A 567 -7.34 44.14 0.41
C PHE A 567 -7.47 42.69 -0.04
N THR A 568 -8.38 42.41 -0.97
CA THR A 568 -8.58 41.05 -1.50
C THR A 568 -7.89 40.88 -2.85
N LYS A 569 -7.62 39.63 -3.24
CA LYS A 569 -7.04 39.28 -4.54
C LYS A 569 -5.66 39.91 -4.82
N VAL A 570 -4.85 40.11 -3.78
CA VAL A 570 -3.48 40.64 -3.93
C VAL A 570 -2.57 39.51 -4.44
N PRO A 571 -1.92 39.63 -5.61
CA PRO A 571 -1.02 38.60 -6.11
C PRO A 571 0.04 38.23 -5.08
N ARG A 572 0.23 36.94 -4.81
CA ARG A 572 1.26 36.47 -3.86
C ARG A 572 2.68 36.65 -4.38
N TYR A 573 2.83 36.65 -5.71
CA TYR A 573 4.13 36.70 -6.38
C TYR A 573 4.12 37.71 -7.51
N ASN A 574 5.25 38.40 -7.69
CA ASN A 574 5.46 39.26 -8.84
C ASN A 574 5.77 38.45 -10.11
N LYS A 575 5.87 39.10 -11.28
CA LYS A 575 6.16 38.43 -12.57
C LYS A 575 7.53 37.73 -12.65
N ARG A 576 8.44 38.02 -11.71
CA ARG A 576 9.74 37.35 -11.57
C ARG A 576 9.69 36.18 -10.58
N GLY A 577 8.51 35.93 -9.98
CA GLY A 577 8.28 34.89 -8.99
C GLY A 577 8.73 35.26 -7.59
N GLU A 578 9.04 36.52 -7.28
CA GLU A 578 9.41 36.95 -5.92
C GLU A 578 8.15 37.23 -5.10
N PRO A 579 8.14 36.97 -3.76
CA PRO A 579 7.00 37.28 -2.91
C PRO A 579 6.61 38.76 -2.98
N ALA A 580 5.31 39.05 -2.95
CA ALA A 580 4.84 40.42 -2.80
C ALA A 580 5.22 40.94 -1.40
N ASN A 581 5.97 42.05 -1.36
CA ASN A 581 6.33 42.71 -0.10
C ASN A 581 5.28 43.79 0.19
N GLY A 582 4.68 43.75 1.39
CA GLY A 582 3.86 44.86 1.89
C GLY A 582 4.75 45.87 2.62
N SER A 583 4.79 47.10 2.13
CA SER A 583 5.39 48.27 2.79
C SER A 583 4.31 49.18 3.36
#